data_AF-A0A966JEY9-F1
#
_entry.id   AF-A0A966JEY9-F1
#
_cell.length_a   1.000
_cell.length_b   1.000
_cell.length_c   1.000
_cell.angle_alpha   90.00
_cell.angle_beta   90.00
_cell.angle_gamma   90.00
#
_symmetry.space_group_name_H-M   'P 1'
#
loop_
_entity.id
_entity.type
_entity.pdbx_description
1 polymer ?
#
loop_
_entity_poly.entity_id
_entity_poly.type
_entity_poly.pdbx_seq_one_letter_code
_entity_poly.pdbx_strand_id
1 'polypeptide(L)'
;MTEPVYKLHPTEARWTHVALRVEDIERTIDFYTSMTPLELLDQREDEMGYGAWLGMSGETNNPFILVLAQFFPETDPFKDAPNAVLAPFAHLGIEMSEQAHVDQIAERAQEAGCLAMPPTMMPPPIGYICMLRDPDGN
;
A
#
# COMPACT_ATOMS: atom_id res chain seq x y z
N MET A 1 34.03 9.36 -5.90
CA MET A 1 33.37 9.27 -4.59
C MET A 1 31.92 9.61 -4.84
N THR A 2 31.02 8.63 -4.69
CA THR A 2 29.58 8.87 -4.76
C THR A 2 29.21 9.87 -3.67
N GLU A 3 28.45 10.90 -4.02
CA GLU A 3 27.91 11.82 -3.02
C GLU A 3 27.12 11.02 -1.98
N PRO A 4 27.24 11.35 -0.68
CA PRO A 4 26.49 10.66 0.35
C PRO A 4 25.00 10.95 0.16
N VAL A 5 24.33 10.00 -0.49
CA VAL A 5 22.89 9.79 -0.33
C VAL A 5 22.66 9.75 1.19
N TYR A 6 21.74 10.56 1.71
CA TYR A 6 21.42 10.70 3.14
C TYR A 6 22.29 11.64 4.02
N LYS A 7 23.13 12.54 3.48
CA LYS A 7 23.81 13.55 4.33
C LYS A 7 22.86 14.57 4.98
N LEU A 8 21.66 14.74 4.43
CA LEU A 8 20.60 15.61 4.93
C LEU A 8 19.35 14.77 5.19
N HIS A 9 19.05 14.56 6.46
CA HIS A 9 17.78 13.99 6.94
C HIS A 9 16.75 15.13 7.14
N PRO A 10 15.45 14.81 7.29
CA PRO A 10 14.44 15.78 7.70
C PRO A 10 14.90 16.72 8.83
N THR A 11 14.61 18.02 8.71
CA THR A 11 14.91 19.01 9.76
C THR A 11 14.01 18.90 11.00
N GLU A 12 12.97 18.07 10.91
CA GLU A 12 12.04 17.75 11.99
C GLU A 12 11.54 16.30 11.88
N ALA A 13 11.11 15.73 13.01
CA ALA A 13 10.55 14.38 13.05
C ALA A 13 9.24 14.32 12.25
N ARG A 14 9.04 13.24 11.49
CA ARG A 14 7.84 13.03 10.67
C ARG A 14 7.44 11.55 10.61
N TRP A 15 6.15 11.30 10.45
CA TRP A 15 5.63 9.98 10.11
C TRP A 15 5.86 9.70 8.62
N THR A 16 6.32 8.50 8.28
CA THR A 16 6.89 8.25 6.95
C THR A 16 6.22 7.12 6.19
N HIS A 17 5.93 6.00 6.85
CA HIS A 17 5.46 4.80 6.15
C HIS A 17 4.72 3.81 7.03
N VAL A 18 4.08 2.86 6.36
CA VAL A 18 3.68 1.54 6.87
C VAL A 18 4.39 0.48 6.02
N ALA A 19 4.77 -0.65 6.63
CA ALA A 19 5.36 -1.77 5.92
C ALA A 19 4.47 -3.01 6.04
N LEU A 20 4.17 -3.64 4.91
CA LEU A 20 3.42 -4.89 4.82
C LEU A 20 4.35 -6.02 4.40
N ARG A 21 4.27 -7.16 5.10
CA ARG A 21 4.83 -8.43 4.62
C ARG A 21 3.83 -9.00 3.62
N VAL A 22 4.30 -9.37 2.44
CA VAL A 22 3.45 -9.85 1.34
C VAL A 22 3.95 -11.18 0.82
N GLU A 23 3.05 -12.02 0.32
CA GLU A 23 3.39 -13.32 -0.25
C GLU A 23 3.94 -13.22 -1.69
N ASP A 24 3.38 -12.32 -2.49
CA ASP A 24 3.75 -12.08 -3.90
C ASP A 24 3.80 -10.58 -4.17
N ILE A 25 5.01 -10.04 -4.26
CA ILE A 25 5.24 -8.60 -4.37
C ILE A 25 4.72 -8.03 -5.70
N GLU A 26 4.84 -8.78 -6.80
CA GLU A 26 4.40 -8.31 -8.11
C GLU A 26 2.88 -8.22 -8.14
N ARG A 27 2.19 -9.24 -7.61
CA ARG A 27 0.73 -9.21 -7.50
C ARG A 27 0.23 -8.06 -6.62
N THR A 28 0.94 -7.75 -5.55
CA THR A 28 0.57 -6.64 -4.65
C THR A 28 0.90 -5.27 -5.25
N ILE A 29 2.02 -5.14 -5.98
CA ILE A 29 2.33 -3.93 -6.77
C ILE A 29 1.23 -3.69 -7.81
N ASP A 30 0.87 -4.69 -8.59
CA ASP A 30 -0.18 -4.61 -9.63
C ASP A 30 -1.53 -4.20 -9.02
N PHE A 31 -1.88 -4.76 -7.85
CA PHE A 31 -3.10 -4.40 -7.15
C PHE A 31 -3.12 -2.92 -6.77
N TYR A 32 -2.10 -2.44 -6.05
CA TYR A 32 -2.09 -1.07 -5.55
C TYR A 32 -1.97 -0.04 -6.68
N THR A 33 -1.15 -0.29 -7.70
CA THR A 33 -0.99 0.62 -8.84
C THR A 33 -2.20 0.63 -9.77
N SER A 34 -2.99 -0.45 -9.80
CA SER A 34 -4.21 -0.48 -10.60
C SER A 34 -5.42 0.09 -9.85
N MET A 35 -5.59 -0.21 -8.55
CA MET A 35 -6.79 0.16 -7.79
C MET A 35 -6.69 1.54 -7.14
N THR A 36 -5.51 2.15 -7.14
CA THR A 36 -5.24 3.40 -6.42
C THR A 36 -4.35 4.33 -7.26
N PRO A 37 -4.22 5.63 -6.91
CA PRO A 37 -3.28 6.53 -7.56
C PRO A 37 -1.80 6.32 -7.17
N LEU A 38 -1.47 5.30 -6.38
CA LEU A 38 -0.09 5.05 -5.97
C LEU A 38 0.75 4.55 -7.16
N GLU A 39 2.00 5.02 -7.22
CA GLU A 39 2.99 4.60 -8.21
C GLU A 39 4.13 3.83 -7.52
N LEU A 40 4.76 2.92 -8.26
CA LEU A 40 5.99 2.25 -7.83
C LEU A 40 7.16 3.22 -7.92
N LEU A 41 7.73 3.60 -6.78
CA LEU A 41 8.83 4.58 -6.69
C LEU A 41 10.20 3.91 -6.71
N ASP A 42 10.32 2.76 -6.07
CA ASP A 42 11.57 1.99 -5.98
C ASP A 42 11.25 0.51 -5.81
N GLN A 43 12.06 -0.35 -6.41
CA GLN A 43 12.00 -1.80 -6.26
C GLN A 43 13.41 -2.36 -6.22
N ARG A 44 13.64 -3.29 -5.29
CA ARG A 44 14.94 -3.91 -5.06
C ARG A 44 14.82 -5.38 -4.67
N GLU A 45 15.90 -6.10 -4.90
CA GLU A 45 16.10 -7.48 -4.51
C GLU A 45 17.42 -7.58 -3.73
N ASP A 46 17.44 -8.37 -2.67
CA ASP A 46 18.64 -8.77 -1.96
C ASP A 46 18.58 -10.25 -1.55
N GLU A 47 19.55 -10.71 -0.77
CA GLU A 47 19.64 -12.11 -0.33
C GLU A 47 18.45 -12.55 0.55
N MET A 48 17.69 -11.60 1.12
CA MET A 48 16.56 -11.86 2.01
C MET A 48 15.23 -11.91 1.26
N GLY A 49 15.11 -11.24 0.10
CA GLY A 49 13.88 -11.19 -0.69
C GLY A 49 13.73 -9.92 -1.54
N TYR A 50 12.48 -9.52 -1.76
CA TYR A 50 12.11 -8.34 -2.53
C TYR A 50 11.56 -7.22 -1.63
N GLY A 51 11.88 -5.98 -2.00
CA GLY A 51 11.33 -4.77 -1.38
C GLY A 51 10.83 -3.79 -2.42
N ALA A 52 9.66 -3.20 -2.19
CA ALA A 52 9.07 -2.20 -3.07
C ALA A 52 8.47 -1.04 -2.28
N TRP A 53 8.59 0.17 -2.82
CA TRP A 53 8.09 1.40 -2.21
C TRP A 53 7.05 2.02 -3.15
N LEU A 54 5.82 2.16 -2.66
CA LEU A 54 4.73 2.79 -3.39
C LEU A 54 4.34 4.11 -2.72
N GLY A 55 4.01 5.11 -3.53
CA GLY A 55 3.63 6.43 -3.04
C GLY A 55 2.96 7.28 -4.12
N MET A 56 2.47 8.45 -3.72
CA MET A 56 1.95 9.44 -4.68
C MET A 56 3.12 10.03 -5.49
N SER A 57 2.88 10.31 -6.77
CA SER A 57 3.87 10.97 -7.62
C SER A 57 4.05 12.46 -7.29
N GLY A 58 5.21 12.99 -7.67
CA GLY A 58 5.57 14.39 -7.48
C GLY A 58 6.15 14.72 -6.10
N GLU A 59 6.63 15.97 -5.96
CA GLU A 59 7.10 16.49 -4.67
C GLU A 59 5.90 16.75 -3.77
N THR A 60 5.57 15.78 -2.93
CA THR A 60 4.64 16.02 -1.84
C THR A 60 5.42 16.46 -0.61
N ASN A 61 4.93 17.46 0.13
CA ASN A 61 5.60 17.93 1.34
C ASN A 61 5.56 16.87 2.47
N ASN A 62 4.77 15.79 2.29
CA ASN A 62 4.61 14.67 3.23
C ASN A 62 4.18 13.37 2.49
N PRO A 63 5.01 12.72 1.65
CA PRO A 63 4.61 11.45 1.03
C PRO A 63 4.61 10.38 2.10
N PHE A 64 3.42 9.86 2.42
CA PHE A 64 3.31 8.62 3.16
C PHE A 64 3.60 7.46 2.21
N ILE A 65 4.54 6.58 2.57
CA ILE A 65 4.99 5.48 1.73
C ILE A 65 4.36 4.17 2.19
N LEU A 66 3.88 3.37 1.23
CA LEU A 66 3.56 1.98 1.44
C LEU A 66 4.79 1.14 1.07
N VAL A 67 5.40 0.50 2.06
CA VAL A 67 6.52 -0.42 1.86
C VAL A 67 5.98 -1.84 1.78
N LEU A 68 6.36 -2.56 0.73
CA LEU A 68 6.11 -3.99 0.58
C LEU A 68 7.41 -4.76 0.81
N ALA A 69 7.32 -5.85 1.56
CA ALA A 69 8.44 -6.76 1.81
C ALA A 69 8.00 -8.21 1.58
N GLN A 70 8.54 -8.85 0.56
CA GLN A 70 8.39 -10.29 0.34
C GLN A 70 9.71 -10.96 0.72
N PHE A 71 9.72 -11.78 1.75
CA PHE A 71 10.91 -12.53 2.14
C PHE A 71 10.97 -13.88 1.43
N PHE A 72 12.17 -14.34 1.08
CA PHE A 72 12.33 -15.72 0.62
C PHE A 72 12.10 -16.70 1.79
N PRO A 73 11.46 -17.86 1.56
CA PRO A 73 11.08 -18.77 2.64
C PRO A 73 12.22 -19.18 3.60
N GLU A 74 13.43 -19.36 3.06
CA GLU A 74 14.60 -19.81 3.84
C GLU A 74 15.19 -18.70 4.72
N THR A 75 15.04 -17.45 4.31
CA THR A 75 15.61 -16.26 4.95
C THR A 75 14.57 -15.43 5.68
N ASP A 76 13.30 -15.82 5.64
CA ASP A 76 12.21 -15.07 6.26
C ASP A 76 12.38 -14.99 7.79
N PRO A 77 12.62 -13.79 8.36
CA PRO A 77 12.82 -13.63 9.79
C PRO A 77 11.53 -13.83 10.60
N PHE A 78 10.38 -13.89 9.93
CA PHE A 78 9.05 -14.06 10.49
C PHE A 78 8.39 -15.37 10.06
N LYS A 79 9.15 -16.35 9.56
CA LYS A 79 8.60 -17.63 9.05
C LYS A 79 7.71 -18.39 10.04
N ASP A 80 7.98 -18.28 11.34
CA ASP A 80 7.21 -18.94 12.39
C ASP A 80 6.02 -18.10 12.89
N ALA A 81 5.89 -16.86 12.39
CA ALA A 81 4.77 -15.97 12.68
C ALA A 81 3.74 -16.00 11.54
N PRO A 82 2.43 -15.90 11.87
CA PRO A 82 1.40 -15.80 10.83
C PRO A 82 1.61 -14.52 10.00
N ASN A 83 1.24 -14.57 8.72
CA ASN A 83 1.13 -13.34 7.94
C ASN A 83 -0.07 -12.54 8.46
N ALA A 84 0.22 -11.52 9.28
CA ALA A 84 -0.82 -10.73 9.93
C ALA A 84 -1.37 -9.69 8.95
N VAL A 85 -2.69 -9.68 8.79
CA VAL A 85 -3.41 -8.70 7.98
C VAL A 85 -3.94 -7.57 8.86
N LEU A 86 -4.25 -6.42 8.26
CA LEU A 86 -4.90 -5.29 8.94
C LEU A 86 -6.37 -5.59 9.34
N ALA A 87 -6.86 -6.82 9.19
CA ALA A 87 -8.23 -7.21 9.56
C ALA A 87 -8.44 -7.35 11.09
N PRO A 88 -9.69 -7.23 11.58
CA PRO A 88 -10.93 -7.01 10.83
C PRO A 88 -11.28 -5.54 10.59
N PHE A 89 -10.46 -4.59 11.07
CA PHE A 89 -10.81 -3.16 11.03
C PHE A 89 -9.70 -2.22 10.59
N ALA A 90 -8.44 -2.50 10.91
CA ALA A 90 -7.37 -1.64 10.43
C ALA A 90 -7.34 -1.68 8.89
N HIS A 91 -6.99 -0.56 8.27
CA HIS A 91 -7.01 -0.43 6.81
C HIS A 91 -6.15 0.74 6.39
N LEU A 92 -5.84 0.79 5.09
CA LEU A 92 -5.20 1.92 4.45
C LEU A 92 -6.28 2.76 3.75
N GLY A 93 -6.42 4.01 4.18
CA GLY A 93 -7.34 4.96 3.56
C GLY A 93 -6.66 5.75 2.44
N ILE A 94 -7.31 5.81 1.28
CA ILE A 94 -6.86 6.60 0.13
C ILE A 94 -8.03 7.46 -0.34
N GLU A 95 -7.87 8.77 -0.25
CA GLU A 95 -8.92 9.72 -0.63
C GLU A 95 -8.96 9.90 -2.16
N MET A 96 -10.17 9.80 -2.72
CA MET A 96 -10.42 10.11 -4.12
C MET A 96 -10.96 11.54 -4.25
N SER A 97 -10.60 12.23 -5.33
CA SER A 97 -11.04 13.61 -5.55
C SER A 97 -12.54 13.76 -5.82
N GLU A 98 -13.20 12.69 -6.29
CA GLU A 98 -14.61 12.71 -6.67
C GLU A 98 -15.31 11.39 -6.32
N GLN A 99 -16.62 11.48 -6.05
CA GLN A 99 -17.46 10.32 -5.76
C GLN A 99 -17.46 9.29 -6.89
N ALA A 100 -17.49 9.75 -8.15
CA ALA A 100 -17.50 8.89 -9.33
C ALA A 100 -16.25 8.01 -9.44
N HIS A 101 -15.10 8.45 -8.91
CA HIS A 101 -13.90 7.62 -8.87
C HIS A 101 -14.04 6.46 -7.87
N VAL A 102 -14.74 6.66 -6.76
CA VAL A 102 -15.06 5.57 -5.81
C VAL A 102 -15.94 4.52 -6.50
N ASP A 103 -16.94 4.94 -7.28
CA ASP A 103 -17.81 4.03 -8.03
C ASP A 103 -17.02 3.22 -9.08
N GLN A 104 -16.16 3.88 -9.86
CA GLN A 104 -15.31 3.20 -10.87
C GLN A 104 -14.35 2.18 -10.24
N ILE A 105 -13.75 2.50 -9.09
CA ILE A 105 -12.87 1.56 -8.38
C ILE A 105 -13.68 0.37 -7.87
N ALA A 106 -14.88 0.60 -7.35
CA ALA A 106 -15.73 -0.47 -6.85
C ALA A 106 -16.20 -1.43 -7.96
N GLU A 107 -16.53 -0.91 -9.14
CA GLU A 107 -16.86 -1.74 -10.32
C GLU A 107 -15.70 -2.64 -10.71
N ARG A 108 -14.50 -2.07 -10.85
CA ARG A 108 -13.27 -2.82 -11.16
C ARG A 108 -12.93 -3.85 -10.08
N ALA A 109 -13.12 -3.49 -8.81
CA ALA A 109 -12.91 -4.40 -7.69
C ALA A 109 -13.92 -5.56 -7.67
N GLN A 110 -15.16 -5.30 -8.08
CA GLN A 110 -16.17 -6.34 -8.20
C GLN A 110 -15.80 -7.32 -9.32
N GLU A 111 -15.35 -6.82 -10.47
CA GLU A 111 -14.87 -7.66 -11.58
C GLU A 111 -13.63 -8.49 -11.20
N ALA A 112 -12.71 -7.89 -10.44
CA ALA A 112 -11.52 -8.56 -9.92
C ALA A 112 -11.81 -9.49 -8.72
N GLY A 113 -13.03 -9.51 -8.19
CA GLY A 113 -13.43 -10.34 -7.05
C GLY A 113 -12.83 -9.91 -5.71
N CYS A 114 -12.39 -8.65 -5.59
CA CYS A 114 -11.74 -8.10 -4.40
C CYS A 114 -12.58 -7.04 -3.65
N LEU A 115 -13.80 -6.73 -4.12
CA LEU A 115 -14.70 -5.81 -3.41
C LEU A 115 -15.18 -6.42 -2.08
N ALA A 116 -14.85 -5.78 -0.95
CA ALA A 116 -15.25 -6.19 0.39
C ALA A 116 -16.49 -5.45 0.92
N MET A 117 -16.62 -4.17 0.61
CA MET A 117 -17.79 -3.36 0.94
C MET A 117 -18.17 -2.49 -0.26
N PRO A 118 -19.43 -2.53 -0.71
CA PRO A 118 -19.87 -1.70 -1.82
C PRO A 118 -19.80 -0.21 -1.46
N PRO A 119 -19.79 0.69 -2.46
CA PRO A 119 -19.88 2.12 -2.24
C PRO A 119 -21.02 2.49 -1.30
N THR A 120 -20.69 3.14 -0.19
CA THR A 120 -21.61 3.41 0.91
C THR A 120 -21.37 4.82 1.42
N MET A 121 -22.46 5.59 1.57
CA MET A 121 -22.42 6.88 2.25
C MET A 121 -22.39 6.67 3.76
N MET A 122 -21.26 7.00 4.39
CA MET A 122 -21.06 6.92 5.83
C MET A 122 -21.29 8.27 6.50
N PRO A 123 -21.63 8.31 7.81
CA PRO A 123 -21.79 9.56 8.54
C PRO A 123 -20.51 10.42 8.53
N PRO A 124 -20.63 11.74 8.65
CA PRO A 124 -19.47 12.63 8.81
C PRO A 124 -18.59 12.21 10.00
N PRO A 125 -17.24 12.30 9.89
CA PRO A 125 -16.47 12.91 8.80
C PRO A 125 -16.04 11.94 7.68
N ILE A 126 -16.58 10.72 7.62
CA ILE A 126 -16.07 9.64 6.75
C ILE A 126 -16.41 9.90 5.27
N GLY A 127 -17.67 10.19 4.96
CA GLY A 127 -18.11 10.43 3.57
C GLY A 127 -18.41 9.14 2.79
N TYR A 128 -18.23 9.19 1.47
CA TYR A 128 -18.59 8.09 0.56
C TYR A 128 -17.39 7.20 0.27
N ILE A 129 -17.48 5.92 0.62
CA ILE A 129 -16.36 4.97 0.58
C ILE A 129 -16.77 3.60 0.03
N CYS A 130 -15.81 2.86 -0.52
CA CYS A 130 -15.89 1.41 -0.70
C CYS A 130 -14.69 0.76 0.04
N MET A 131 -14.74 -0.56 0.26
CA MET A 131 -13.59 -1.31 0.80
C MET A 131 -13.23 -2.44 -0.15
N LEU A 132 -11.93 -2.62 -0.36
CA LEU A 132 -11.34 -3.68 -1.17
C LEU A 132 -10.51 -4.60 -0.26
N ARG A 133 -10.20 -5.80 -0.74
CA ARG A 133 -9.15 -6.66 -0.19
C ARG A 133 -7.96 -6.67 -1.12
N ASP A 134 -6.77 -6.40 -0.58
CA ASP A 134 -5.53 -6.62 -1.34
C ASP A 134 -5.24 -8.14 -1.52
N PRO A 135 -4.19 -8.53 -2.27
CA PRO A 135 -3.88 -9.94 -2.51
C PRO A 135 -3.61 -10.77 -1.24
N ASP A 136 -3.10 -10.14 -0.18
CA ASP A 136 -2.80 -10.77 1.10
C ASP A 136 -4.00 -10.72 2.07
N GLY A 137 -5.05 -9.96 1.72
CA GLY A 137 -6.30 -9.86 2.48
C GLY A 137 -6.37 -8.69 3.47
N ASN A 138 -5.49 -7.69 3.32
CA ASN A 138 -5.62 -6.39 4.00
C ASN A 138 -6.80 -5.58 3.49
#